data_AF-A0A819WUP1-F1
#
_entry.id   AF-A0A819WUP1-F1
#
_cell.length_a   1.000
_cell.length_b   1.000
_cell.length_c   1.000
_cell.angle_alpha   90.00
_cell.angle_beta   90.00
_cell.angle_gamma   90.00
#
_symmetry.space_group_name_H-M   'P 1'
#
loop_
_entity.id
_entity.type
_entity.pdbx_description
1 polymer ?
#
loop_
_entity_poly.entity_id
_entity_poly.type
_entity_poly.pdbx_seq_one_letter_code
_entity_poly.pdbx_strand_id
1 'polypeptide(L)'
;MYISTYCVFILLGITLCFGVPIKTSNKCGYDACNLGDPSKLNVHIVAHTHDDVGWLKTVDQYFYGARNYIQHAGVQYIIDSVVQALDQNPDRRFIYVEMGFFWRWWSQQTDAKRDKVKQFVNEGRLEFISGGWCMNDEASTHYNSIIDQHSLGAEFLRDQFGEC
;
A
#
# COMPACT_ATOMS: atom_id res chain seq x y z
N MET A 1 25.14 16.78 57.94
CA MET A 1 24.60 17.78 58.89
C MET A 1 24.03 18.91 58.04
N TYR A 2 22.72 19.15 58.16
CA TYR A 2 21.98 20.14 57.37
C TYR A 2 22.59 21.54 57.47
N ILE A 3 22.54 22.32 56.39
CA ILE A 3 22.02 23.69 56.38
C ILE A 3 21.60 24.07 54.95
N SER A 4 20.39 24.62 54.89
CA SER A 4 19.68 25.10 53.71
C SER A 4 20.02 26.58 53.47
N THR A 5 20.16 26.98 52.21
CA THR A 5 19.89 28.36 51.80
C THR A 5 19.15 28.34 50.46
N TYR A 6 17.89 28.76 50.50
CA TYR A 6 17.00 28.89 49.34
C TYR A 6 17.45 30.06 48.46
N CYS A 7 17.59 29.82 47.16
CA CYS A 7 17.57 30.88 46.15
C CYS A 7 16.42 30.57 45.19
N VAL A 8 15.35 31.34 45.34
CA VAL A 8 14.19 31.35 44.45
C VAL A 8 14.62 32.01 43.15
N PHE A 9 14.68 31.23 42.06
CA PHE A 9 14.58 31.73 40.70
C PHE A 9 13.50 30.92 40.00
N ILE A 10 12.32 31.55 39.87
CA ILE A 10 11.22 31.06 39.02
C ILE A 10 11.65 31.32 37.58
N LEU A 11 12.12 30.28 36.91
CA LEU A 11 12.20 30.20 35.46
C LEU A 11 11.55 28.88 35.07
N LEU A 12 10.31 28.96 34.59
CA LEU A 12 9.58 27.89 33.93
C LEU A 12 10.40 27.43 32.71
N GLY A 13 11.28 26.46 32.94
CA GLY A 13 11.97 25.74 31.89
C GLY A 13 10.97 24.90 31.13
N ILE A 14 10.41 25.45 30.05
CA ILE A 14 9.76 24.66 29.01
C ILE A 14 10.89 23.83 28.39
N THR A 15 11.07 22.60 28.89
CA THR A 15 11.83 21.59 28.17
C THR A 15 11.01 21.29 26.91
N LEU A 16 11.32 21.96 25.80
CA LEU A 16 10.92 21.46 24.48
C LEU A 16 11.59 20.10 24.33
N CYS A 17 10.85 19.04 24.65
CA CYS A 17 11.10 17.73 24.11
C CYS A 17 10.94 17.87 22.60
N PHE A 18 12.01 18.25 21.90
CA PHE A 18 12.14 17.94 20.49
C PHE A 18 12.14 16.40 20.45
N GLY A 19 10.95 15.83 20.24
CA GLY A 19 10.83 14.45 19.84
C GLY A 19 11.69 14.31 18.60
N VAL A 20 12.83 13.62 18.73
CA VAL A 20 13.57 13.18 17.56
C VAL A 20 12.56 12.41 16.73
N PRO A 21 12.25 12.82 15.49
CA PRO A 21 11.38 12.02 14.65
C PRO A 21 12.05 10.65 14.57
N ILE A 22 11.37 9.63 15.08
CA ILE A 22 11.81 8.25 14.91
C ILE A 22 11.86 8.07 13.39
N LYS A 23 13.07 8.06 12.83
CA LYS A 23 13.29 7.53 11.49
C LYS A 23 12.94 6.06 11.60
N THR A 24 11.69 5.73 11.35
CA THR A 24 11.32 4.36 10.99
C THR A 24 12.13 4.07 9.75
N SER A 25 13.16 3.24 9.88
CA SER A 25 13.80 2.64 8.72
C SER A 25 12.67 1.96 7.95
N ASN A 26 12.35 2.47 6.77
CA ASN A 26 11.40 1.83 5.87
C ASN A 26 11.97 0.45 5.58
N LYS A 27 11.27 -0.60 6.03
CA LYS A 27 11.65 -2.00 5.76
C LYS A 27 10.89 -2.48 4.53
N CYS A 28 10.89 -1.69 3.46
CA CYS A 28 10.20 -2.02 2.21
C CYS A 28 11.19 -2.65 1.21
N GLY A 29 10.68 -3.22 0.12
CA GLY A 29 11.51 -3.93 -0.86
C GLY A 29 12.12 -5.22 -0.29
N TYR A 30 13.35 -5.53 -0.67
CA TYR A 30 14.01 -6.79 -0.30
C TYR A 30 14.23 -6.95 1.22
N ASP A 31 14.38 -5.85 1.95
CA ASP A 31 14.52 -5.86 3.41
C ASP A 31 13.25 -6.31 4.13
N ALA A 32 12.10 -6.28 3.43
CA ALA A 32 10.80 -6.74 3.92
C ALA A 32 10.58 -8.25 3.75
N CYS A 33 11.42 -8.93 2.97
CA CYS A 33 11.16 -10.30 2.53
C CYS A 33 11.22 -11.30 3.70
N ASN A 34 10.31 -12.27 3.69
CA ASN A 34 10.44 -13.44 4.54
C ASN A 34 11.36 -14.46 3.86
N LEU A 35 12.59 -14.60 4.37
CA LEU A 35 13.61 -15.50 3.85
C LEU A 35 13.32 -16.98 4.13
N GLY A 36 12.35 -17.28 5.00
CA GLY A 36 12.03 -18.65 5.39
C GLY A 36 13.12 -19.31 6.25
N ASP A 37 13.04 -20.63 6.35
CA ASP A 37 14.01 -21.47 7.06
C ASP A 37 14.84 -22.27 6.04
N PRO A 38 16.17 -22.07 5.95
CA PRO A 38 17.01 -22.74 4.96
C PRO A 38 17.11 -24.26 5.17
N SER A 39 16.68 -24.78 6.33
CA SER A 39 16.69 -26.21 6.65
C SER A 39 15.38 -26.93 6.30
N LYS A 40 14.37 -26.20 5.80
CA LYS A 40 13.02 -26.73 5.55
C LYS A 40 12.54 -26.41 4.14
N LEU A 41 11.47 -27.09 3.74
CA LEU A 41 10.65 -26.65 2.61
C LEU A 41 9.92 -25.36 3.01
N ASN A 42 10.11 -24.30 2.25
CA ASN A 42 9.39 -23.04 2.42
C ASN A 42 8.24 -22.96 1.42
N VAL A 43 7.03 -22.72 1.92
CA VAL A 43 5.83 -22.53 1.09
C VAL A 43 5.39 -21.08 1.22
N HIS A 44 5.49 -20.32 0.12
CA HIS A 44 5.08 -18.92 0.07
C HIS A 44 3.62 -18.83 -0.42
N ILE A 45 2.73 -18.44 0.48
CA ILE A 45 1.32 -18.20 0.13
C ILE A 45 1.18 -16.74 -0.30
N VAL A 46 0.85 -16.53 -1.58
CA VAL A 46 0.76 -15.19 -2.19
C VAL A 46 -0.71 -14.84 -2.40
N ALA A 47 -1.28 -14.11 -1.44
CA ALA A 47 -2.66 -13.62 -1.54
C ALA A 47 -2.75 -12.48 -2.56
N HIS A 48 -3.69 -12.60 -3.50
CA HIS A 48 -3.88 -11.68 -4.61
C HIS A 48 -5.35 -11.62 -5.02
N THR A 49 -5.67 -10.65 -5.86
CA THR A 49 -6.91 -10.58 -6.64
C THR A 49 -6.54 -10.32 -8.10
N HIS A 50 -7.34 -10.83 -9.02
CA HIS A 50 -7.20 -10.56 -10.45
C HIS A 50 -8.38 -9.71 -10.89
N ASP A 51 -8.13 -8.41 -11.09
CA ASP A 51 -9.17 -7.42 -11.30
C ASP A 51 -9.13 -6.92 -12.75
N ASP A 52 -9.79 -7.65 -13.66
CA ASP A 52 -9.86 -7.29 -15.09
C ASP A 52 -10.33 -5.85 -15.29
N VAL A 53 -9.52 -5.03 -15.97
CA VAL A 53 -9.84 -3.63 -16.33
C VAL A 53 -10.79 -3.60 -17.53
N GLY A 54 -11.95 -4.23 -17.36
CA GLY A 54 -12.95 -4.47 -18.40
C GLY A 54 -12.82 -5.85 -19.04
N TRP A 55 -13.92 -6.61 -18.98
CA TRP A 55 -14.05 -7.93 -19.60
C TRP A 55 -15.53 -8.26 -19.83
N LEU A 56 -16.20 -8.92 -18.88
CA LEU A 56 -17.66 -9.15 -18.92
C LEU A 56 -18.46 -7.91 -18.48
N LYS A 57 -17.85 -7.08 -17.64
CA LYS A 57 -18.40 -5.79 -17.19
C LYS A 57 -17.49 -4.66 -17.62
N THR A 58 -18.03 -3.44 -17.64
CA THR A 58 -17.19 -2.25 -17.84
C THR A 58 -16.33 -1.98 -16.61
N VAL A 59 -15.28 -1.18 -16.76
CA VAL A 59 -14.40 -0.75 -15.64
C VAL A 59 -15.22 -0.21 -14.47
N ASP A 60 -16.13 0.75 -14.71
CA ASP A 60 -16.98 1.31 -13.66
C ASP A 60 -17.91 0.28 -12.99
N GLN A 61 -18.41 -0.68 -13.77
CA GLN A 61 -19.28 -1.72 -13.23
C GLN A 61 -18.51 -2.71 -12.36
N TYR A 62 -17.27 -3.05 -12.71
CA TYR A 62 -16.37 -3.77 -11.82
C TYR A 62 -16.01 -2.96 -10.59
N PHE A 63 -15.65 -1.68 -10.76
CA PHE A 63 -15.26 -0.84 -9.63
C PHE A 63 -16.36 -0.72 -8.58
N TYR A 64 -17.57 -0.33 -9.00
CA TYR A 64 -18.68 -0.09 -8.09
C TYR A 64 -19.46 -1.34 -7.68
N GLY A 65 -19.20 -2.49 -8.31
CA GLY A 65 -20.01 -3.69 -8.09
C GLY A 65 -21.40 -3.63 -8.71
N ALA A 66 -21.56 -2.90 -9.82
CA ALA A 66 -22.81 -2.85 -10.55
C ALA A 66 -23.00 -4.10 -11.43
N ARG A 67 -24.25 -4.39 -11.81
CA ARG A 67 -24.64 -5.51 -12.69
C ARG A 67 -24.06 -6.86 -12.25
N ASN A 68 -24.10 -7.16 -10.96
CA ASN A 68 -23.59 -8.42 -10.41
C ASN A 68 -24.30 -9.68 -10.90
N TYR A 69 -25.43 -9.54 -11.60
CA TYR A 69 -26.06 -10.67 -12.32
C TYR A 69 -25.24 -11.15 -13.53
N ILE A 70 -24.34 -10.32 -14.07
CA ILE A 70 -23.39 -10.70 -15.14
C ILE A 70 -22.20 -11.43 -14.52
N GLN A 71 -21.57 -10.78 -13.53
CA GLN A 71 -20.46 -11.33 -12.77
C GLN A 71 -20.42 -10.66 -11.39
N HIS A 72 -20.37 -11.46 -10.33
CA HIS A 72 -20.30 -10.99 -8.96
C HIS A 72 -18.88 -10.50 -8.64
N ALA A 73 -18.67 -9.19 -8.76
CA ALA A 73 -17.36 -8.57 -8.56
C ALA A 73 -17.52 -7.08 -8.25
N GLY A 74 -16.76 -6.56 -7.29
CA GLY A 74 -16.80 -5.15 -6.85
C GLY A 74 -15.46 -4.70 -6.28
N VAL A 75 -14.60 -4.10 -7.10
CA VAL A 75 -13.18 -3.86 -6.78
C VAL A 75 -12.99 -2.92 -5.58
N GLN A 76 -13.83 -1.89 -5.44
CA GLN A 76 -13.74 -0.99 -4.27
C GLN A 76 -13.84 -1.76 -2.94
N TYR A 77 -14.72 -2.77 -2.89
CA TYR A 77 -14.94 -3.57 -1.69
C TYR A 77 -13.81 -4.56 -1.44
N ILE A 78 -13.18 -5.05 -2.52
CA ILE A 78 -11.97 -5.90 -2.42
C ILE A 78 -10.87 -5.10 -1.74
N ILE A 79 -10.54 -3.91 -2.27
CA ILE A 79 -9.46 -3.07 -1.70
C ILE A 79 -9.78 -2.66 -0.26
N ASP A 80 -11.01 -2.24 0.04
CA ASP A 80 -11.42 -1.90 1.41
C ASP A 80 -11.22 -3.07 2.39
N SER A 81 -11.61 -4.28 1.98
CA SER A 81 -11.48 -5.49 2.79
C SER A 81 -10.03 -5.93 2.96
N VAL A 82 -9.18 -5.76 1.94
CA VAL A 82 -7.73 -6.02 2.04
C VAL A 82 -7.10 -5.09 3.05
N VAL A 83 -7.38 -3.78 2.98
CA VAL A 83 -6.86 -2.80 3.93
C VAL A 83 -7.28 -3.14 5.36
N GLN A 84 -8.55 -3.52 5.57
CA GLN A 84 -9.02 -3.97 6.87
C GLN A 84 -8.33 -5.27 7.33
N ALA A 85 -8.15 -6.24 6.43
CA ALA A 85 -7.51 -7.51 6.75
C ALA A 85 -6.04 -7.32 7.12
N LEU A 86 -5.31 -6.44 6.42
CA LEU A 86 -3.94 -6.07 6.77
C LEU A 86 -3.87 -5.38 8.14
N ASP A 87 -4.79 -4.47 8.46
CA ASP A 87 -4.78 -3.80 9.77
C ASP A 87 -4.96 -4.79 10.94
N GLN A 88 -5.72 -5.87 10.73
CA GLN A 88 -6.04 -6.84 11.78
C GLN A 88 -4.91 -7.82 12.14
N ASN A 89 -3.94 -8.06 11.25
CA ASN A 89 -2.88 -9.02 11.53
C ASN A 89 -1.59 -8.63 10.81
N PRO A 90 -0.50 -8.29 11.54
CA PRO A 90 0.77 -7.83 10.97
C PRO A 90 1.49 -8.85 10.08
N ASP A 91 1.18 -10.14 10.19
CA ASP A 91 1.79 -11.19 9.37
C ASP A 91 1.14 -11.32 7.98
N ARG A 92 -0.07 -10.76 7.80
CA ARG A 92 -0.75 -10.80 6.51
C ARG A 92 -0.04 -9.92 5.49
N ARG A 93 0.02 -10.45 4.28
CA ARG A 93 0.52 -9.78 3.08
C ARG A 93 -0.47 -9.91 1.94
N PHE A 94 -0.44 -8.96 1.02
CA PHE A 94 -1.26 -8.96 -0.18
C PHE A 94 -0.50 -8.28 -1.33
N ILE A 95 -0.64 -8.82 -2.54
CA ILE A 95 -0.13 -8.19 -3.75
C ILE A 95 -1.29 -7.60 -4.57
N TYR A 96 -1.08 -6.43 -5.17
CA TYR A 96 -2.08 -5.77 -6.03
C TYR A 96 -1.43 -5.32 -7.34
N VAL A 97 -2.17 -5.41 -8.46
CA VAL A 97 -1.61 -5.24 -9.82
C VAL A 97 -2.17 -4.00 -10.53
N GLU A 98 -3.50 -3.89 -10.68
CA GLU A 98 -4.11 -3.01 -11.70
C GLU A 98 -4.28 -1.56 -11.22
N MET A 99 -3.32 -0.69 -11.58
CA MET A 99 -3.27 0.69 -11.09
C MET A 99 -4.48 1.53 -11.51
N GLY A 100 -5.16 1.22 -12.61
CA GLY A 100 -6.38 1.93 -13.00
C GLY A 100 -7.49 1.85 -11.95
N PHE A 101 -7.66 0.70 -11.30
CA PHE A 101 -8.60 0.55 -10.20
C PHE A 101 -8.06 1.12 -8.90
N PHE A 102 -6.79 0.87 -8.58
CA PHE A 102 -6.20 1.36 -7.35
C PHE A 102 -6.15 2.88 -7.31
N TRP A 103 -5.77 3.55 -8.40
CA TRP A 103 -5.78 5.01 -8.53
C TRP A 103 -7.19 5.57 -8.31
N ARG A 104 -8.22 4.93 -8.88
CA ARG A 104 -9.61 5.35 -8.72
C ARG A 104 -10.07 5.23 -7.27
N TRP A 105 -9.78 4.10 -6.63
CA TRP A 105 -10.04 3.89 -5.20
C TRP A 105 -9.29 4.93 -4.37
N TRP A 106 -7.98 5.07 -4.58
CA TRP A 106 -7.08 5.99 -3.87
C TRP A 106 -7.58 7.43 -3.88
N SER A 107 -8.04 7.90 -5.04
CA SER A 107 -8.55 9.26 -5.24
C SER A 107 -9.80 9.57 -4.38
N GLN A 108 -10.53 8.54 -3.95
CA GLN A 108 -11.75 8.66 -3.15
C GLN A 108 -11.50 8.52 -1.63
N GLN A 109 -10.27 8.20 -1.22
CA GLN A 109 -9.96 7.90 0.18
C GLN A 109 -9.65 9.15 1.02
N THR A 110 -9.90 9.03 2.32
CA THR A 110 -9.46 10.01 3.33
C THR A 110 -7.96 9.90 3.56
N ASP A 111 -7.35 10.99 4.04
CA ASP A 111 -5.91 11.01 4.36
C ASP A 111 -5.53 9.94 5.37
N ALA A 112 -6.36 9.71 6.40
CA ALA A 112 -6.14 8.64 7.38
C ALA A 112 -6.09 7.23 6.75
N LYS A 113 -6.94 6.98 5.74
CA LYS A 113 -6.94 5.70 5.02
C LYS A 113 -5.71 5.59 4.11
N ARG A 114 -5.34 6.68 3.43
CA ARG A 114 -4.12 6.75 2.61
C ARG A 114 -2.86 6.53 3.43
N ASP A 115 -2.77 7.14 4.62
CA ASP A 115 -1.64 6.98 5.53
C ASP A 115 -1.51 5.54 6.02
N LYS A 116 -2.63 4.86 6.28
CA LYS A 116 -2.64 3.43 6.61
C LYS A 116 -2.11 2.56 5.48
N VAL A 117 -2.51 2.85 4.24
CA VAL A 117 -1.99 2.11 3.08
C VAL A 117 -0.50 2.39 2.87
N LYS A 118 -0.05 3.64 2.98
CA LYS A 118 1.39 3.99 2.94
C LYS A 118 2.17 3.25 4.01
N GLN A 119 1.62 3.13 5.22
CA GLN A 119 2.21 2.33 6.29
C GLN A 119 2.39 0.86 5.85
N PHE A 120 1.35 0.23 5.28
CA PHE A 120 1.45 -1.17 4.83
C PHE A 120 2.46 -1.37 3.70
N VAL A 121 2.59 -0.41 2.79
CA VAL A 121 3.60 -0.44 1.72
C VAL A 121 5.01 -0.30 2.29
N ASN A 122 5.22 0.64 3.22
CA ASN A 122 6.50 0.84 3.90
C ASN A 122 6.92 -0.37 4.78
N GLU A 123 5.96 -1.17 5.21
CA GLU A 123 6.17 -2.42 5.95
C GLU A 123 6.34 -3.65 5.01
N GLY A 124 6.18 -3.48 3.70
CA GLY A 124 6.21 -4.56 2.69
C GLY A 124 5.06 -5.57 2.82
N ARG A 125 3.92 -5.11 3.34
CA ARG A 125 2.73 -5.93 3.59
C ARG A 125 1.67 -5.78 2.50
N LEU A 126 1.58 -4.59 1.92
CA LEU A 126 0.93 -4.40 0.63
C LEU A 126 2.03 -4.14 -0.39
N GLU A 127 2.10 -4.98 -1.42
CA GLU A 127 3.10 -4.86 -2.48
C GLU A 127 2.41 -4.67 -3.83
N PHE A 128 2.93 -3.74 -4.63
CA PHE A 128 2.47 -3.55 -6.00
C PHE A 128 3.36 -4.33 -6.95
N ILE A 129 2.76 -5.22 -7.73
CA ILE A 129 3.47 -6.00 -8.74
C ILE A 129 3.04 -5.58 -10.13
N SER A 130 3.96 -5.62 -11.09
CA SER A 130 3.81 -5.02 -12.43
C SER A 130 3.71 -3.49 -12.38
N GLY A 131 2.70 -2.95 -11.70
CA GLY A 131 2.53 -1.51 -11.48
C GLY A 131 2.00 -0.74 -12.71
N GLY A 132 1.59 -1.43 -13.77
CA GLY A 132 0.95 -0.82 -14.93
C GLY A 132 -0.52 -0.43 -14.67
N TRP A 133 -1.06 0.41 -15.55
CA TRP A 133 -2.47 0.80 -15.51
C TRP A 133 -3.42 -0.42 -15.60
N CYS A 134 -3.05 -1.42 -16.40
CA CYS A 134 -3.65 -2.74 -16.44
C CYS A 134 -2.59 -3.83 -16.68
N MET A 135 -3.00 -5.09 -16.57
CA MET A 135 -2.24 -6.22 -17.13
C MET A 135 -2.52 -6.27 -18.63
N ASN A 136 -1.64 -5.68 -19.44
CA ASN A 136 -1.83 -5.59 -20.88
C ASN A 136 -1.73 -6.97 -21.56
N ASP A 137 -2.42 -7.13 -22.69
CA ASP A 137 -2.19 -8.26 -23.59
C ASP A 137 -0.75 -8.23 -24.14
N GLU A 138 -0.19 -9.39 -24.49
CA GLU A 138 1.18 -9.52 -25.01
C GLU A 138 1.24 -9.87 -26.51
N ALA A 139 0.10 -10.15 -27.15
CA ALA A 139 0.05 -10.52 -28.57
C ALA A 139 -0.30 -9.36 -29.51
N SER A 140 -1.20 -8.47 -29.10
CA SER A 140 -1.86 -7.47 -29.96
C SER A 140 -1.56 -6.02 -29.58
N THR A 141 -0.66 -5.80 -28.61
CA THR A 141 -0.24 -4.47 -28.20
C THR A 141 1.02 -4.00 -28.92
N HIS A 142 1.09 -2.71 -29.24
CA HIS A 142 2.33 -2.09 -29.67
C HIS A 142 3.21 -1.75 -28.45
N TYR A 143 4.52 -1.97 -28.54
CA TYR A 143 5.45 -1.77 -27.42
C TYR A 143 5.38 -0.35 -26.82
N ASN A 144 5.19 0.70 -27.64
CA ASN A 144 4.98 2.06 -27.13
C ASN A 144 3.77 2.14 -26.18
N SER A 145 2.65 1.49 -26.52
CA SER A 145 1.45 1.50 -25.67
C SER A 145 1.66 0.71 -24.38
N ILE A 146 2.47 -0.35 -24.42
CA ILE A 146 2.91 -1.07 -23.22
C ILE A 146 3.72 -0.11 -22.33
N ILE A 147 4.69 0.61 -22.90
CA ILE A 147 5.52 1.57 -22.15
C ILE A 147 4.66 2.69 -21.56
N ASP A 148 3.75 3.28 -22.34
CA ASP A 148 2.91 4.39 -21.89
C ASP A 148 2.04 3.99 -20.69
N GLN A 149 1.36 2.84 -20.76
CA GLN A 149 0.46 2.40 -19.69
C GLN A 149 1.23 1.94 -18.44
N HIS A 150 2.42 1.36 -18.60
CA HIS A 150 3.32 1.04 -17.47
C HIS A 150 3.86 2.31 -16.82
N SER A 151 4.25 3.30 -17.64
CA SER A 151 4.79 4.58 -17.15
C SER A 151 3.74 5.34 -16.34
N LEU A 152 2.48 5.34 -16.79
CA LEU A 152 1.37 5.98 -16.08
C LEU A 152 1.15 5.39 -14.67
N GLY A 153 1.14 4.06 -14.56
CA GLY A 153 0.98 3.40 -13.26
C GLY A 153 2.21 3.57 -12.35
N ALA A 154 3.42 3.44 -12.92
CA ALA A 154 4.67 3.60 -12.19
C ALA A 154 4.88 5.05 -11.67
N GLU A 155 4.50 6.06 -12.46
CA GLU A 155 4.52 7.46 -12.04
C GLU A 155 3.60 7.69 -10.84
N PHE A 156 2.36 7.18 -10.91
CA PHE A 156 1.45 7.25 -9.77
C PHE A 156 2.04 6.59 -8.51
N LEU A 157 2.60 5.39 -8.63
CA LEU A 157 3.20 4.68 -7.51
C LEU A 157 4.37 5.46 -6.90
N ARG A 158 5.30 5.93 -7.74
CA ARG A 158 6.43 6.76 -7.33
C ARG A 158 5.98 8.01 -6.58
N ASP A 159 4.95 8.69 -7.09
CA ASP A 159 4.48 9.94 -6.51
C ASP A 159 3.77 9.73 -5.16
N GLN A 160 3.13 8.57 -4.94
CA GLN A 160 2.40 8.29 -3.70
C GLN A 160 3.22 7.56 -2.63
N PHE A 161 4.13 6.67 -3.03
CA PHE A 161 4.81 5.73 -2.13
C PHE A 161 6.34 5.90 -2.12
N GLY A 162 6.92 6.48 -3.18
CA GLY A 162 8.36 6.78 -3.25
C GLY A 162 9.20 5.61 -3.75
N GLU A 163 10.25 5.26 -2.99
CA GLU A 163 11.10 4.10 -3.27
C GLU A 163 10.49 2.77 -2.79
N CYS A 164 9.53 2.88 -1.87
CA CYS A 164 8.55 1.86 -1.56
C CYS A 164 7.33 2.11 -2.47
#